data_AF-A0A7W1V867-F1
#
_entry.id   AF-A0A7W1V867-F1
#
_cell.length_a   1.000
_cell.length_b   1.000
_cell.length_c   1.000
_cell.angle_alpha   90.00
_cell.angle_beta   90.00
_cell.angle_gamma   90.00
#
_symmetry.space_group_name_H-M   'P 1'
#
loop_
_entity.id
_entity.type
_entity.pdbx_description
1 polymer ?
#
loop_
_entity_poly.entity_id
_entity_poly.type
_entity_poly.pdbx_seq_one_letter_code
_entity_poly.pdbx_strand_id
1 'polypeptide(L)'
;MKKILLILILAILSLNASTVRAQVAQCTGLKTTTLPLSGDYGGFGQFTVTRLSITNASLIDPISVFVPSNATAQNKVPVVFFAHGFGGTNYQFYETLMRQLASNGYIVVFSPYSSSIFATHATRYNQLWDGFQKAVQQLGNIMDTTRIGFAGHSYGAGALPDMARRGAAQGWGNDGLFLFVMAAWYNWGTNLEQIPASTKMIVQVYWDDATNEHLISQNDIWNKLPQITERKWQVIRQSKTYCSLGAGHGVPVTNSLGQTEAALDAYDAWGVWRRLHAISDYTFSGNQTAKNIAFGVDAYMGRWRGIFGVRPISPLESTDSPVINTQSSPSFLWSQKCTYALGSPCP
;
A
#
# COMPACT_ATOMS: atom_id res chain seq x y z
N MET A 1 -52.29 -15.88 28.74
CA MET A 1 -51.05 -16.59 28.32
C MET A 1 -50.33 -15.94 27.14
N LYS A 2 -50.98 -15.59 26.02
CA LYS A 2 -50.30 -15.00 24.83
C LYS A 2 -49.55 -13.66 25.08
N LYS A 3 -50.05 -12.78 25.96
CA LYS A 3 -49.39 -11.49 26.28
C LYS A 3 -48.09 -11.64 27.09
N ILE A 4 -47.99 -12.66 27.95
CA ILE A 4 -46.79 -12.92 28.78
C ILE A 4 -45.66 -13.50 27.93
N LEU A 5 -45.99 -14.38 26.96
CA LEU A 5 -45.03 -14.96 26.04
C LEU A 5 -44.41 -13.90 25.09
N LEU A 6 -45.20 -12.92 24.64
CA LEU A 6 -44.73 -11.84 23.78
C LEU A 6 -43.77 -10.88 24.51
N ILE A 7 -44.04 -10.57 25.78
CA ILE A 7 -43.17 -9.73 26.62
C ILE A 7 -41.84 -10.45 26.92
N LEU A 8 -41.85 -11.77 27.15
CA LEU A 8 -40.63 -12.55 27.33
C LEU A 8 -39.77 -12.56 26.06
N ILE A 9 -40.36 -12.72 24.88
CA ILE A 9 -39.64 -12.72 23.60
C ILE A 9 -39.03 -11.34 23.31
N LEU A 10 -39.75 -10.25 23.57
CA LEU A 10 -39.24 -8.88 23.44
C LEU A 10 -38.14 -8.56 24.47
N ALA A 11 -38.23 -9.08 25.70
CA ALA A 11 -37.17 -8.96 26.71
C ALA A 11 -35.90 -9.74 26.31
N ILE A 12 -36.03 -10.95 25.76
CA ILE A 12 -34.90 -11.75 25.27
C ILE A 12 -34.25 -11.09 24.03
N LEU A 13 -35.04 -10.54 23.10
CA LEU A 13 -34.54 -9.82 21.93
C LEU A 13 -33.83 -8.50 22.31
N SER A 14 -34.33 -7.77 23.31
CA SER A 14 -33.70 -6.54 23.80
C SER A 14 -32.44 -6.79 24.63
N LEU A 15 -32.40 -7.86 25.44
CA LEU A 15 -31.19 -8.35 26.10
C LEU A 15 -30.11 -8.73 25.08
N ASN A 16 -30.47 -9.47 24.03
CA ASN A 16 -29.54 -9.82 22.94
C ASN A 16 -29.05 -8.61 22.13
N ALA A 17 -29.89 -7.60 21.91
CA ALA A 17 -29.48 -6.39 21.20
C ALA A 17 -28.51 -5.52 22.04
N SER A 18 -28.71 -5.49 23.36
CA SER A 18 -27.85 -4.75 24.29
C SER A 18 -26.48 -5.43 24.50
N THR A 19 -26.42 -6.76 24.54
CA THR A 19 -25.16 -7.51 24.59
C THR A 19 -24.39 -7.40 23.27
N VAL A 20 -25.05 -7.49 22.11
CA VAL A 20 -24.39 -7.30 20.80
C VAL A 20 -23.84 -5.88 20.64
N ARG A 21 -24.58 -4.83 21.07
CA ARG A 21 -24.06 -3.45 21.06
C ARG A 21 -22.88 -3.24 22.00
N ALA A 22 -22.91 -3.82 23.20
CA ALA A 22 -21.77 -3.78 24.13
C ALA A 22 -20.54 -4.54 23.60
N GLN A 23 -20.76 -5.65 22.89
CA GLN A 23 -19.71 -6.47 22.27
C GLN A 23 -19.06 -5.78 21.07
N VAL A 24 -19.83 -5.10 20.22
CA VAL A 24 -19.29 -4.29 19.11
C VAL A 24 -18.48 -3.10 19.63
N ALA A 25 -18.94 -2.42 20.69
CA ALA A 25 -18.21 -1.34 21.35
C ALA A 25 -16.91 -1.83 22.06
N GLN A 26 -16.86 -3.08 22.51
CA GLN A 26 -15.63 -3.71 23.04
C GLN A 26 -14.58 -3.92 21.93
N CYS A 27 -14.99 -4.31 20.71
CA CYS A 27 -14.03 -4.54 19.63
C CYS A 27 -13.39 -3.25 19.11
N THR A 28 -14.03 -2.08 19.22
CA THR A 28 -13.46 -0.79 18.78
C THR A 28 -12.47 -0.20 19.78
N GLY A 29 -12.60 -0.51 21.08
CA GLY A 29 -11.68 -0.05 22.13
C GLY A 29 -10.47 -0.96 22.42
N LEU A 30 -10.43 -2.17 21.86
CA LEU A 30 -9.40 -3.19 22.16
C LEU A 30 -8.37 -3.44 21.04
N LYS A 31 -8.49 -2.73 19.90
CA LYS A 31 -7.60 -2.85 18.74
C LYS A 31 -6.20 -2.29 19.04
N THR A 32 -5.39 -3.03 19.78
CA THR A 32 -3.99 -2.68 20.02
C THR A 32 -3.11 -3.73 19.35
N THR A 33 -2.30 -3.26 18.41
CA THR A 33 -1.21 -4.03 17.79
C THR A 33 0.08 -3.76 18.55
N THR A 34 0.97 -4.75 18.64
CA THR A 34 2.37 -4.47 18.98
C THR A 34 3.03 -3.92 17.73
N LEU A 35 3.25 -2.61 17.64
CA LEU A 35 4.00 -2.02 16.52
C LEU A 35 5.47 -2.53 16.53
N PRO A 36 6.12 -2.64 15.36
CA PRO A 36 7.56 -2.87 15.31
C PRO A 36 8.30 -1.79 16.12
N LEU A 37 9.36 -2.19 16.79
CA LEU A 37 10.17 -1.26 17.58
C LEU A 37 10.90 -0.27 16.66
N SER A 38 11.25 0.90 17.19
CA SER A 38 12.10 1.83 16.45
C SER A 38 13.43 1.15 16.09
N GLY A 39 13.85 1.32 14.84
CA GLY A 39 15.02 0.64 14.26
C GLY A 39 14.78 -0.77 13.72
N ASP A 40 13.60 -1.38 13.94
CA ASP A 40 13.19 -2.61 13.24
C ASP A 40 12.45 -2.28 11.93
N TYR A 41 12.37 -3.25 11.01
CA TYR A 41 11.61 -3.08 9.78
C TYR A 41 10.12 -2.87 10.07
N GLY A 42 9.55 -1.82 9.49
CA GLY A 42 8.19 -1.36 9.76
C GLY A 42 8.05 -0.42 10.96
N GLY A 43 9.13 -0.23 11.75
CA GLY A 43 9.19 0.77 12.81
C GLY A 43 9.72 2.11 12.31
N PHE A 44 9.51 3.17 13.09
CA PHE A 44 10.12 4.47 12.82
C PHE A 44 11.64 4.42 12.99
N GLY A 45 12.35 5.08 12.10
CA GLY A 45 13.80 5.23 12.16
C GLY A 45 14.24 6.42 13.01
N GLN A 46 15.54 6.69 12.98
CA GLN A 46 16.20 7.70 13.83
C GLN A 46 16.11 9.14 13.29
N PHE A 47 15.73 9.34 12.02
CA PHE A 47 15.74 10.66 11.41
C PHE A 47 14.43 11.40 11.65
N THR A 48 14.53 12.66 12.05
CA THR A 48 13.39 13.58 12.03
C THR A 48 12.94 13.83 10.59
N VAL A 49 11.62 14.01 10.39
CA VAL A 49 11.02 14.13 9.06
C VAL A 49 10.32 15.47 8.89
N THR A 50 10.71 16.20 7.86
CA THR A 50 10.06 17.44 7.41
C THR A 50 9.16 17.15 6.21
N ARG A 51 7.93 17.69 6.21
CA ARG A 51 7.04 17.64 5.04
C ARG A 51 7.15 18.95 4.25
N LEU A 52 7.63 18.86 3.02
CA LEU A 52 7.60 19.95 2.05
C LEU A 52 6.33 19.86 1.19
N SER A 53 5.87 21.00 0.70
CA SER A 53 4.73 21.11 -0.22
C SER A 53 5.22 21.76 -1.50
N ILE A 54 5.08 21.07 -2.62
CA ILE A 54 5.44 21.57 -3.96
C ILE A 54 4.16 21.82 -4.74
N THR A 55 3.98 23.04 -5.24
CA THR A 55 2.80 23.42 -6.03
C THR A 55 2.69 22.54 -7.28
N ASN A 56 1.52 21.96 -7.51
CA ASN A 56 1.25 21.21 -8.72
C ASN A 56 0.99 22.17 -9.91
N ALA A 57 1.29 21.76 -11.14
CA ALA A 57 0.96 22.58 -12.32
C ALA A 57 -0.55 22.54 -12.66
N SER A 58 -1.23 21.48 -12.23
CA SER A 58 -2.68 21.31 -12.35
C SER A 58 -3.41 21.90 -11.14
N LEU A 59 -4.73 22.14 -11.25
CA LEU A 59 -5.64 22.50 -10.15
C LEU A 59 -5.89 21.33 -9.16
N ILE A 60 -4.86 20.52 -8.91
CA ILE A 60 -4.86 19.37 -8.00
C ILE A 60 -4.10 19.77 -6.74
N ASP A 61 -4.34 19.06 -5.64
CA ASP A 61 -3.61 19.20 -4.39
C ASP A 61 -2.08 19.28 -4.62
N PRO A 62 -1.34 19.98 -3.73
CA PRO A 62 0.12 20.03 -3.82
C PRO A 62 0.77 18.65 -3.68
N ILE A 63 1.93 18.50 -4.33
CA ILE A 63 2.82 17.35 -4.15
C ILE A 63 3.40 17.44 -2.74
N SER A 64 3.34 16.34 -1.99
CA SER A 64 3.87 16.28 -0.63
C SER A 64 5.15 15.47 -0.63
N VAL A 65 6.23 16.04 -0.09
CA VAL A 65 7.54 15.36 -0.01
C VAL A 65 7.97 15.24 1.44
N PHE A 66 8.21 14.03 1.89
CA PHE A 66 8.72 13.72 3.23
C PHE A 66 10.22 13.55 3.15
N VAL A 67 10.95 14.45 3.81
CA VAL A 67 12.40 14.58 3.73
C VAL A 67 13.01 14.25 5.10
N PRO A 68 13.89 13.25 5.20
CA PRO A 68 14.62 12.99 6.43
C PRO A 68 15.73 14.01 6.65
N SER A 69 16.04 14.28 7.92
CA SER A 69 17.09 15.22 8.31
C SER A 69 18.50 14.86 7.82
N ASN A 70 18.75 13.60 7.43
CA ASN A 70 20.04 13.21 6.84
C ASN A 70 20.15 13.51 5.34
N ALA A 71 19.07 13.89 4.65
CA ALA A 71 19.11 14.23 3.24
C ALA A 71 19.74 15.61 3.02
N THR A 72 20.94 15.64 2.46
CA THR A 72 21.70 16.87 2.20
C THR A 72 22.35 16.82 0.81
N ALA A 73 22.91 17.94 0.37
CA ALA A 73 23.63 17.97 -0.92
C ALA A 73 24.86 17.04 -0.93
N GLN A 74 25.44 16.78 0.26
CA GLN A 74 26.58 15.89 0.46
C GLN A 74 26.15 14.45 0.74
N ASN A 75 24.90 14.23 1.17
CA ASN A 75 24.33 12.92 1.43
C ASN A 75 22.97 12.79 0.76
N LYS A 76 23.01 12.47 -0.54
CA LYS A 76 21.80 12.16 -1.30
C LYS A 76 21.23 10.82 -0.85
N VAL A 77 19.92 10.77 -0.65
CA VAL A 77 19.24 9.56 -0.16
C VAL A 77 18.31 8.96 -1.22
N PRO A 78 18.06 7.63 -1.18
CA PRO A 78 17.14 6.98 -2.12
C PRO A 78 15.73 7.57 -2.05
N VAL A 79 14.98 7.41 -3.14
CA VAL A 79 13.64 7.98 -3.28
C VAL A 79 12.58 6.89 -3.40
N VAL A 80 11.47 7.02 -2.67
CA VAL A 80 10.27 6.21 -2.85
C VAL A 80 9.13 7.10 -3.37
N PHE A 81 8.69 6.85 -4.59
CA PHE A 81 7.52 7.49 -5.17
C PHE A 81 6.26 6.72 -4.79
N PHE A 82 5.27 7.41 -4.22
CA PHE A 82 4.03 6.83 -3.75
C PHE A 82 2.84 7.25 -4.61
N ALA A 83 2.15 6.27 -5.21
CA ALA A 83 0.96 6.47 -6.02
C ALA A 83 -0.31 6.04 -5.26
N HIS A 84 -1.18 6.99 -4.96
CA HIS A 84 -2.38 6.75 -4.15
C HIS A 84 -3.48 5.98 -4.88
N GLY A 85 -4.42 5.38 -4.12
CA GLY A 85 -5.66 4.83 -4.67
C GLY A 85 -6.65 5.90 -5.14
N PHE A 86 -7.64 5.53 -5.96
CA PHE A 86 -8.61 6.49 -6.51
C PHE A 86 -9.36 7.24 -5.39
N GLY A 87 -9.48 8.57 -5.51
CA GLY A 87 -10.07 9.44 -4.48
C GLY A 87 -9.15 9.78 -3.31
N GLY A 88 -7.99 9.14 -3.19
CA GLY A 88 -7.01 9.37 -2.12
C GLY A 88 -6.05 10.54 -2.37
N THR A 89 -6.52 11.67 -2.91
CA THR A 89 -5.63 12.81 -3.27
C THR A 89 -5.01 13.50 -2.07
N ASN A 90 -5.59 13.35 -0.88
CA ASN A 90 -5.02 13.85 0.35
C ASN A 90 -3.93 12.90 0.88
N TYR A 91 -2.68 13.39 0.96
CA TYR A 91 -1.53 12.63 1.47
C TYR A 91 -1.75 12.08 2.89
N GLN A 92 -2.63 12.69 3.69
CA GLN A 92 -2.90 12.30 5.08
C GLN A 92 -3.46 10.88 5.21
N PHE A 93 -4.00 10.29 4.13
CA PHE A 93 -4.38 8.88 4.13
C PHE A 93 -3.17 7.93 4.26
N TYR A 94 -2.00 8.35 3.79
CA TYR A 94 -0.78 7.53 3.77
C TYR A 94 0.36 8.16 4.61
N GLU A 95 0.11 9.28 5.29
CA GLU A 95 1.15 10.10 5.91
C GLU A 95 2.03 9.31 6.88
N THR A 96 1.45 8.47 7.72
CA THR A 96 2.20 7.72 8.74
C THR A 96 3.14 6.70 8.12
N LEU A 97 2.70 6.01 7.05
CA LEU A 97 3.56 5.13 6.26
C LEU A 97 4.72 5.93 5.64
N MET A 98 4.42 7.07 5.02
CA MET A 98 5.44 7.88 4.35
C MET A 98 6.43 8.48 5.34
N ARG A 99 5.98 8.90 6.53
CA ARG A 99 6.86 9.33 7.63
C ARG A 99 7.69 8.19 8.19
N GLN A 100 7.13 6.99 8.31
CA GLN A 100 7.86 5.81 8.75
C GLN A 100 9.03 5.52 7.80
N LEU A 101 8.78 5.45 6.49
CA LEU A 101 9.83 5.28 5.50
C LEU A 101 10.83 6.44 5.54
N ALA A 102 10.34 7.68 5.58
CA ALA A 102 11.22 8.83 5.59
C ALA A 102 12.16 8.83 6.81
N SER A 103 11.64 8.53 8.00
CA SER A 103 12.46 8.44 9.22
C SER A 103 13.56 7.38 9.16
N ASN A 104 13.47 6.41 8.24
CA ASN A 104 14.49 5.39 7.96
C ASN A 104 15.49 5.80 6.85
N GLY A 105 15.46 7.05 6.41
CA GLY A 105 16.49 7.61 5.51
C GLY A 105 16.15 7.56 4.03
N TYR A 106 14.86 7.57 3.69
CA TYR A 106 14.38 7.69 2.31
C TYR A 106 13.66 9.02 2.09
N ILE A 107 13.78 9.63 0.92
CA ILE A 107 12.82 10.68 0.56
C ILE A 107 11.56 10.00 0.01
N VAL A 108 10.39 10.38 0.51
CA VAL A 108 9.12 9.84 0.03
C VAL A 108 8.31 10.93 -0.66
N VAL A 109 7.92 10.70 -1.90
CA VAL A 109 7.19 11.68 -2.72
C VAL A 109 5.78 11.17 -2.98
N PHE A 110 4.79 11.92 -2.52
CA PHE A 110 3.38 11.72 -2.82
C PHE A 110 2.96 12.70 -3.91
N SER A 111 2.53 12.17 -5.06
CA SER A 111 2.06 12.95 -6.20
C SER A 111 0.56 12.69 -6.42
N PRO A 112 -0.31 13.70 -6.24
CA PRO A 112 -1.74 13.53 -6.46
C PRO A 112 -2.11 13.58 -7.94
N TYR A 113 -3.11 12.79 -8.33
CA TYR A 113 -3.75 12.83 -9.64
C TYR A 113 -5.26 13.02 -9.53
N SER A 114 -5.92 13.39 -10.64
CA SER A 114 -7.34 13.74 -10.65
C SER A 114 -8.25 12.56 -10.30
N SER A 115 -9.15 12.78 -9.33
CA SER A 115 -10.26 11.88 -8.99
C SER A 115 -11.50 12.11 -9.86
N SER A 116 -11.49 13.07 -10.79
CA SER A 116 -12.61 13.31 -11.70
C SER A 116 -12.87 12.08 -12.56
N ILE A 117 -14.08 11.54 -12.57
CA ILE A 117 -14.46 10.40 -13.41
C ILE A 117 -14.36 10.70 -14.92
N PHE A 118 -14.33 11.98 -15.30
CA PHE A 118 -14.19 12.42 -16.69
C PHE A 118 -12.74 12.49 -17.18
N ALA A 119 -11.75 12.37 -16.28
CA ALA A 119 -10.36 12.25 -16.70
C ALA A 119 -10.09 10.87 -17.33
N THR A 120 -9.24 10.82 -18.35
CA THR A 120 -8.77 9.56 -18.94
C THR A 120 -7.67 8.94 -18.07
N HIS A 121 -7.31 7.67 -18.31
CA HIS A 121 -6.18 7.06 -17.60
C HIS A 121 -4.85 7.72 -17.97
N ALA A 122 -4.68 8.09 -19.25
CA ALA A 122 -3.50 8.82 -19.72
C ALA A 122 -3.32 10.14 -18.97
N THR A 123 -4.40 10.92 -18.78
CA THR A 123 -4.37 12.15 -18.00
C THR A 123 -3.89 11.90 -16.57
N ARG A 124 -4.44 10.89 -15.88
CA ARG A 124 -4.06 10.58 -14.50
C ARG A 124 -2.61 10.08 -14.38
N TYR A 125 -2.16 9.23 -15.30
CA TYR A 125 -0.79 8.73 -15.32
C TYR A 125 0.20 9.87 -15.60
N ASN A 126 -0.14 10.80 -16.50
CA ASN A 126 0.68 11.98 -16.74
C ASN A 126 0.72 12.91 -15.52
N GLN A 127 -0.42 13.18 -14.86
CA GLN A 127 -0.43 13.99 -13.63
C GLN A 127 0.42 13.38 -12.52
N LEU A 128 0.30 12.07 -12.31
CA LEU A 128 1.12 11.34 -11.33
C LEU A 128 2.61 11.49 -11.65
N TRP A 129 2.98 11.24 -12.91
CA TRP A 129 4.35 11.33 -13.42
C TRP A 129 4.93 12.75 -13.33
N ASP A 130 4.17 13.76 -13.77
CA ASP A 130 4.58 15.16 -13.75
C ASP A 130 4.89 15.62 -12.33
N GLY A 131 4.11 15.18 -11.33
CA GLY A 131 4.41 15.50 -9.94
C GLY A 131 5.66 14.82 -9.39
N PHE A 132 5.94 13.57 -9.80
CA PHE A 132 7.22 12.92 -9.47
C PHE A 132 8.41 13.63 -10.12
N GLN A 133 8.31 13.98 -11.41
CA GLN A 133 9.35 14.74 -12.10
C GLN A 133 9.58 16.10 -11.46
N LYS A 134 8.51 16.81 -11.09
CA LYS A 134 8.61 18.13 -10.45
C LYS A 134 9.31 18.06 -9.09
N ALA A 135 9.04 17.01 -8.31
CA ALA A 135 9.76 16.78 -7.06
C ALA A 135 11.26 16.57 -7.30
N VAL A 136 11.64 15.75 -8.29
CA VAL A 136 13.05 15.55 -8.67
C VAL A 136 13.69 16.82 -9.20
N GLN A 137 12.98 17.62 -10.00
CA GLN A 137 13.50 18.91 -10.49
C GLN A 137 13.81 19.88 -9.34
N GLN A 138 12.98 19.91 -8.29
CA GLN A 138 13.17 20.84 -7.17
C GLN A 138 14.13 20.33 -6.10
N LEU A 139 14.21 19.01 -5.91
CA LEU A 139 14.95 18.38 -4.80
C LEU A 139 16.05 17.41 -5.27
N GLY A 140 16.38 17.40 -6.56
CA GLY A 140 17.39 16.51 -7.15
C GLY A 140 18.81 16.69 -6.60
N ASN A 141 19.07 17.80 -5.91
CA ASN A 141 20.32 18.04 -5.18
C ASN A 141 20.44 17.17 -3.90
N ILE A 142 19.33 16.68 -3.34
CA ILE A 142 19.30 15.82 -2.14
C ILE A 142 18.73 14.42 -2.41
N MET A 143 18.14 14.20 -3.59
CA MET A 143 17.62 12.91 -4.02
C MET A 143 18.68 12.12 -4.79
N ASP A 144 18.86 10.86 -4.42
CA ASP A 144 19.59 9.88 -5.23
C ASP A 144 18.62 9.15 -6.16
N THR A 145 18.52 9.62 -7.40
CA THR A 145 17.63 9.02 -8.40
C THR A 145 18.19 7.73 -9.01
N THR A 146 19.41 7.31 -8.68
CA THR A 146 19.92 6.00 -9.11
C THR A 146 19.28 4.86 -8.30
N ARG A 147 18.73 5.16 -7.12
CA ARG A 147 18.09 4.21 -6.21
C ARG A 147 16.64 4.63 -5.95
N ILE A 148 15.70 4.01 -6.67
CA ILE A 148 14.28 4.40 -6.66
C ILE A 148 13.36 3.22 -6.33
N GLY A 149 12.33 3.50 -5.53
CA GLY A 149 11.19 2.65 -5.30
C GLY A 149 9.91 3.26 -5.85
N PHE A 150 9.06 2.45 -6.46
CA PHE A 150 7.68 2.81 -6.77
C PHE A 150 6.76 1.97 -5.90
N ALA A 151 5.99 2.62 -5.03
CA ALA A 151 4.98 1.98 -4.20
C ALA A 151 3.62 2.59 -4.49
N GLY A 152 2.56 1.80 -4.39
CA GLY A 152 1.24 2.35 -4.67
C GLY A 152 0.12 1.41 -4.30
N HIS A 153 -1.06 1.99 -4.16
CA HIS A 153 -2.28 1.32 -3.74
C HIS A 153 -3.37 1.43 -4.80
N SER A 154 -4.13 0.35 -5.04
CA SER A 154 -5.32 0.37 -5.89
C SER A 154 -5.03 0.89 -7.30
N TYR A 155 -5.71 1.95 -7.75
CA TYR A 155 -5.42 2.63 -9.01
C TYR A 155 -3.94 3.02 -9.15
N GLY A 156 -3.35 3.61 -8.11
CA GLY A 156 -1.93 4.00 -8.11
C GLY A 156 -0.99 2.80 -8.22
N ALA A 157 -1.34 1.66 -7.60
CA ALA A 157 -0.61 0.40 -7.77
C ALA A 157 -0.65 -0.09 -9.22
N GLY A 158 -1.81 0.04 -9.88
CA GLY A 158 -1.99 -0.25 -11.30
C GLY A 158 -1.10 0.61 -12.22
N ALA A 159 -0.77 1.83 -11.80
CA ALA A 159 0.07 2.76 -12.57
C ALA A 159 1.58 2.49 -12.44
N LEU A 160 2.04 1.77 -11.41
CA LEU A 160 3.47 1.65 -11.10
C LEU A 160 4.32 1.10 -12.25
N PRO A 161 3.88 0.10 -13.05
CA PRO A 161 4.68 -0.36 -14.18
C PRO A 161 4.98 0.76 -15.18
N ASP A 162 4.00 1.63 -15.51
CA ASP A 162 4.27 2.77 -16.41
C ASP A 162 5.18 3.81 -15.74
N MET A 163 5.00 4.07 -14.45
CA MET A 163 5.88 5.00 -13.71
C MET A 163 7.33 4.51 -13.70
N ALA A 164 7.54 3.21 -13.45
CA ALA A 164 8.85 2.59 -13.45
C ALA A 164 9.51 2.59 -14.82
N ARG A 165 8.72 2.29 -15.88
CA ARG A 165 9.18 2.40 -17.26
C ARG A 165 9.64 3.82 -17.60
N ARG A 166 8.85 4.83 -17.24
CA ARG A 166 9.21 6.25 -17.45
C ARG A 166 10.44 6.65 -16.66
N GLY A 167 10.57 6.18 -15.41
CA GLY A 167 11.76 6.37 -14.59
C GLY A 167 13.00 5.78 -15.24
N ALA A 168 12.95 4.51 -15.63
CA ALA A 168 14.06 3.82 -16.29
C ALA A 168 14.50 4.54 -17.57
N ALA A 169 13.55 5.07 -18.35
CA ALA A 169 13.85 5.88 -19.54
C ALA A 169 14.60 7.20 -19.23
N GLN A 170 14.55 7.68 -17.98
CA GLN A 170 15.33 8.83 -17.49
C GLN A 170 16.61 8.43 -16.74
N GLY A 171 16.97 7.14 -16.77
CA GLY A 171 18.09 6.59 -16.01
C GLY A 171 17.83 6.50 -14.51
N TRP A 172 16.57 6.59 -14.08
CA TRP A 172 16.21 6.41 -12.68
C TRP A 172 16.21 4.93 -12.30
N GLY A 173 16.72 4.62 -11.11
CA GLY A 173 16.74 3.25 -10.58
C GLY A 173 17.85 2.36 -11.15
N ASN A 174 18.86 2.92 -11.81
CA ASN A 174 19.97 2.14 -12.39
C ASN A 174 20.79 1.34 -11.34
N ASP A 175 20.87 1.82 -10.10
CA ASP A 175 21.57 1.15 -8.98
C ASP A 175 20.59 0.47 -8.01
N GLY A 176 19.30 0.48 -8.32
CA GLY A 176 18.26 -0.16 -7.51
C GLY A 176 16.88 0.33 -7.89
N LEU A 177 16.03 -0.60 -8.35
CA LEU A 177 14.64 -0.33 -8.70
C LEU A 177 13.72 -1.38 -8.06
N PHE A 178 12.65 -0.94 -7.39
CA PHE A 178 11.60 -1.87 -6.93
C PHE A 178 10.18 -1.38 -7.20
N LEU A 179 9.26 -2.34 -7.31
CA LEU A 179 7.80 -2.13 -7.34
C LEU A 179 7.16 -2.77 -6.11
N PHE A 180 6.39 -2.00 -5.35
CA PHE A 180 5.57 -2.50 -4.24
C PHE A 180 4.09 -2.23 -4.53
N VAL A 181 3.43 -3.26 -5.04
CA VAL A 181 2.09 -3.19 -5.65
C VAL A 181 1.06 -3.66 -4.64
N MET A 182 0.20 -2.76 -4.14
CA MET A 182 -0.83 -3.08 -3.14
C MET A 182 -2.22 -3.07 -3.79
N ALA A 183 -2.91 -4.21 -3.79
CA ALA A 183 -4.29 -4.37 -4.27
C ALA A 183 -4.57 -3.70 -5.62
N ALA A 184 -3.78 -4.03 -6.64
CA ALA A 184 -3.79 -3.27 -7.89
C ALA A 184 -5.15 -3.23 -8.57
N TRP A 185 -5.47 -2.03 -9.07
CA TRP A 185 -6.45 -1.84 -10.12
C TRP A 185 -5.79 -1.99 -11.50
N TYR A 186 -6.55 -1.87 -12.58
CA TYR A 186 -6.07 -2.13 -13.93
C TYR A 186 -4.81 -1.32 -14.29
N ASN A 187 -3.90 -1.98 -15.01
CA ASN A 187 -2.75 -1.32 -15.64
C ASN A 187 -3.09 -0.92 -17.09
N TRP A 188 -2.82 0.35 -17.39
CA TRP A 188 -2.99 0.98 -18.71
C TRP A 188 -1.67 1.40 -19.35
N GLY A 189 -0.55 0.96 -18.77
CA GLY A 189 0.78 1.23 -19.31
C GLY A 189 1.06 0.43 -20.56
N THR A 190 1.97 0.94 -21.38
CA THR A 190 2.46 0.30 -22.60
C THR A 190 3.97 0.15 -22.54
N ASN A 191 4.53 -0.71 -23.39
CA ASN A 191 5.97 -0.94 -23.51
C ASN A 191 6.65 -1.34 -22.18
N LEU A 192 5.97 -2.17 -21.38
CA LEU A 192 6.41 -2.53 -20.03
C LEU A 192 7.65 -3.44 -20.04
N GLU A 193 7.97 -4.05 -21.17
CA GLU A 193 9.22 -4.80 -21.40
C GLU A 193 10.47 -3.93 -21.27
N GLN A 194 10.34 -2.60 -21.32
CA GLN A 194 11.44 -1.65 -21.11
C GLN A 194 11.83 -1.48 -19.64
N ILE A 195 11.07 -2.03 -18.70
CA ILE A 195 11.43 -2.03 -17.28
C ILE A 195 12.62 -2.99 -17.07
N PRO A 196 13.72 -2.55 -16.42
CA PRO A 196 14.90 -3.38 -16.22
C PRO A 196 14.58 -4.70 -15.51
N ALA A 197 15.14 -5.80 -16.02
CA ALA A 197 14.99 -7.14 -15.41
C ALA A 197 15.59 -7.23 -13.99
N SER A 198 16.52 -6.33 -13.63
CA SER A 198 17.10 -6.19 -12.29
C SER A 198 16.15 -5.62 -11.24
N THR A 199 14.97 -5.14 -11.67
CA THR A 199 13.91 -4.64 -10.78
C THR A 199 13.49 -5.73 -9.80
N LYS A 200 13.16 -5.35 -8.57
CA LYS A 200 12.53 -6.23 -7.57
C LYS A 200 11.04 -5.94 -7.48
N MET A 201 10.20 -6.94 -7.27
CA MET A 201 8.76 -6.71 -7.21
C MET A 201 8.06 -7.51 -6.11
N ILE A 202 7.18 -6.84 -5.37
CA ILE A 202 6.19 -7.48 -4.51
C ILE A 202 4.81 -7.10 -5.04
N VAL A 203 3.99 -8.12 -5.29
CA VAL A 203 2.55 -7.95 -5.54
C VAL A 203 1.81 -8.45 -4.32
N GLN A 204 1.14 -7.55 -3.61
CA GLN A 204 0.40 -7.85 -2.40
C GLN A 204 -1.10 -7.73 -2.64
N VAL A 205 -1.82 -8.80 -2.32
CA VAL A 205 -3.28 -8.87 -2.37
C VAL A 205 -3.85 -9.17 -0.98
N TYR A 206 -5.07 -8.71 -0.73
CA TYR A 206 -5.74 -8.88 0.55
C TYR A 206 -6.94 -9.81 0.40
N TRP A 207 -7.05 -10.79 1.29
CA TRP A 207 -7.99 -11.89 1.11
C TRP A 207 -9.47 -11.45 1.11
N ASP A 208 -9.82 -10.42 1.87
CA ASP A 208 -11.18 -9.87 1.95
C ASP A 208 -11.37 -8.64 1.05
N ASP A 209 -10.50 -8.43 0.05
CA ASP A 209 -10.68 -7.36 -0.93
C ASP A 209 -11.97 -7.59 -1.74
N ALA A 210 -12.97 -6.75 -1.48
CA ALA A 210 -14.25 -6.70 -2.18
C ALA A 210 -14.34 -5.52 -3.16
N THR A 211 -13.24 -4.82 -3.39
CA THR A 211 -13.15 -3.75 -4.38
C THR A 211 -12.49 -4.29 -5.64
N ASN A 212 -11.25 -4.79 -5.55
CA ASN A 212 -10.48 -5.25 -6.70
C ASN A 212 -10.33 -6.78 -6.69
N GLU A 213 -10.70 -7.41 -7.80
CA GLU A 213 -10.43 -8.82 -8.00
C GLU A 213 -8.91 -9.10 -8.08
N HIS A 214 -8.44 -10.15 -7.43
CA HIS A 214 -7.01 -10.54 -7.47
C HIS A 214 -6.52 -10.85 -8.89
N LEU A 215 -7.43 -11.28 -9.79
CA LEU A 215 -7.13 -11.48 -11.21
C LEU A 215 -6.64 -10.20 -11.89
N ILE A 216 -7.01 -9.01 -11.40
CA ILE A 216 -6.44 -7.76 -11.89
C ILE A 216 -4.94 -7.71 -11.60
N SER A 217 -4.52 -7.93 -10.36
CA SER A 217 -3.09 -7.96 -9.99
C SER A 217 -2.33 -9.07 -10.72
N GLN A 218 -2.95 -10.23 -10.93
CA GLN A 218 -2.34 -11.31 -11.72
C GLN A 218 -2.15 -10.91 -13.18
N ASN A 219 -3.21 -10.51 -13.87
CA ASN A 219 -3.19 -10.35 -15.33
C ASN A 219 -2.61 -9.01 -15.76
N ASP A 220 -2.79 -7.95 -14.99
CA ASP A 220 -2.34 -6.60 -15.33
C ASP A 220 -1.01 -6.20 -14.71
N ILE A 221 -0.48 -6.96 -13.76
CA ILE A 221 0.83 -6.69 -13.17
C ILE A 221 1.75 -7.90 -13.32
N TRP A 222 1.41 -9.02 -12.67
CA TRP A 222 2.30 -10.18 -12.59
C TRP A 222 2.62 -10.78 -13.97
N ASN A 223 1.60 -11.02 -14.79
CA ASN A 223 1.74 -11.64 -16.10
C ASN A 223 2.34 -10.68 -17.15
N LYS A 224 2.20 -9.37 -16.97
CA LYS A 224 2.75 -8.36 -17.89
C LYS A 224 4.23 -8.05 -17.67
N LEU A 225 4.80 -8.50 -16.56
CA LEU A 225 6.18 -8.22 -16.18
C LEU A 225 7.02 -9.50 -16.01
N PRO A 226 7.02 -10.43 -16.99
CA PRO A 226 7.73 -11.71 -16.86
C PRO A 226 9.25 -11.55 -16.79
N GLN A 227 9.80 -10.46 -17.29
CA GLN A 227 11.23 -10.16 -17.25
C GLN A 227 11.74 -9.87 -15.83
N ILE A 228 10.86 -9.48 -14.90
CA ILE A 228 11.20 -9.27 -13.49
C ILE A 228 11.19 -10.64 -12.81
N THR A 229 12.36 -11.24 -12.61
CA THR A 229 12.49 -12.58 -12.04
C THR A 229 12.56 -12.57 -10.51
N GLU A 230 13.08 -11.49 -9.93
CA GLU A 230 13.14 -11.33 -8.48
C GLU A 230 11.85 -10.71 -7.93
N ARG A 231 10.82 -11.56 -7.84
CA ARG A 231 9.47 -11.14 -7.46
C ARG A 231 8.76 -12.11 -6.52
N LYS A 232 7.86 -11.60 -5.69
CA LYS A 232 6.98 -12.41 -4.84
C LYS A 232 5.53 -11.97 -4.92
N TRP A 233 4.63 -12.96 -4.90
CA TRP A 233 3.21 -12.76 -4.66
C TRP A 233 2.94 -12.93 -3.17
N GLN A 234 2.27 -11.96 -2.57
CA GLN A 234 1.98 -11.94 -1.15
C GLN A 234 0.48 -11.87 -0.89
N VAL A 235 -0.01 -12.72 0.00
CA VAL A 235 -1.40 -12.73 0.44
C VAL A 235 -1.46 -12.44 1.92
N ILE A 236 -2.14 -11.35 2.28
CA ILE A 236 -2.53 -11.12 3.66
C ILE A 236 -3.92 -11.71 3.87
N ARG A 237 -3.97 -12.76 4.69
CA ARG A 237 -5.22 -13.43 5.05
C ARG A 237 -5.86 -12.76 6.24
N GLN A 238 -7.18 -12.75 6.23
CA GLN A 238 -7.99 -12.30 7.35
C GLN A 238 -7.74 -13.10 8.63
N SER A 239 -7.92 -12.45 9.78
CA SER A 239 -7.92 -13.09 11.08
C SER A 239 -9.36 -13.23 11.56
N LYS A 240 -10.02 -14.34 11.19
CA LYS A 240 -11.41 -14.66 11.54
C LYS A 240 -11.51 -15.16 12.99
N THR A 241 -11.72 -14.23 13.92
CA THR A 241 -12.15 -14.53 15.30
C THR A 241 -13.07 -13.42 15.80
N TYR A 242 -13.66 -13.59 16.99
CA TYR A 242 -14.46 -12.56 17.65
C TYR A 242 -13.59 -11.30 17.89
N CYS A 243 -13.91 -10.20 17.20
CA CYS A 243 -13.03 -9.08 16.82
C CYS A 243 -12.00 -9.44 15.73
N SER A 244 -12.50 -9.53 14.49
CA SER A 244 -11.73 -9.84 13.30
C SER A 244 -10.85 -8.67 12.86
N LEU A 245 -9.68 -9.02 12.34
CA LEU A 245 -8.83 -8.11 11.57
C LEU A 245 -9.08 -8.41 10.10
N GLY A 246 -9.85 -7.55 9.43
CA GLY A 246 -10.26 -7.71 8.04
C GLY A 246 -9.12 -7.35 7.10
N ALA A 247 -8.81 -8.25 6.16
CA ALA A 247 -7.77 -8.03 5.15
C ALA A 247 -8.44 -7.50 3.88
N GLY A 248 -9.01 -6.30 3.94
CA GLY A 248 -9.78 -5.71 2.84
C GLY A 248 -9.00 -4.68 2.02
N HIS A 249 -9.67 -4.07 1.05
CA HIS A 249 -9.12 -3.03 0.17
C HIS A 249 -8.62 -1.77 0.90
N GLY A 250 -9.01 -1.60 2.16
CA GLY A 250 -8.57 -0.47 2.96
C GLY A 250 -7.07 -0.48 3.22
N VAL A 251 -6.43 -1.64 3.36
CA VAL A 251 -5.01 -1.76 3.72
C VAL A 251 -4.11 -1.09 2.65
N PRO A 252 -3.17 -0.18 3.01
CA PRO A 252 -2.63 0.11 4.36
C PRO A 252 -3.27 1.31 5.08
N VAL A 253 -4.52 1.62 4.76
CA VAL A 253 -5.31 2.72 5.34
C VAL A 253 -6.44 2.12 6.16
N THR A 254 -6.20 1.87 7.44
CA THR A 254 -7.17 1.21 8.29
C THR A 254 -8.12 2.16 9.01
N ASN A 255 -7.81 3.45 9.17
CA ASN A 255 -8.75 4.43 9.76
C ASN A 255 -8.49 5.91 9.41
N SER A 256 -9.40 6.52 8.64
CA SER A 256 -9.65 7.98 8.52
C SER A 256 -8.47 8.93 8.17
N LEU A 257 -8.80 10.18 7.82
CA LEU A 257 -7.83 11.23 7.56
C LEU A 257 -6.96 11.50 8.80
N GLY A 258 -5.64 11.61 8.60
CA GLY A 258 -4.70 11.94 9.66
C GLY A 258 -4.41 10.75 10.58
N GLN A 259 -4.07 9.61 9.98
CA GLN A 259 -3.70 8.39 10.71
C GLN A 259 -2.67 8.73 11.80
N THR A 260 -3.08 8.65 13.06
CA THR A 260 -2.14 8.66 14.19
C THR A 260 -1.61 7.23 14.37
N GLU A 261 -0.46 7.04 15.03
CA GLU A 261 0.04 5.69 15.35
C GLU A 261 -1.01 4.84 16.09
N ALA A 262 -1.90 5.48 16.85
CA ALA A 262 -3.00 4.85 17.56
C ALA A 262 -4.12 4.32 16.64
N ALA A 263 -4.17 4.75 15.38
CA ALA A 263 -5.16 4.34 14.39
C ALA A 263 -4.71 3.13 13.56
N LEU A 264 -3.42 2.77 13.64
CA LEU A 264 -2.81 1.67 12.91
C LEU A 264 -3.22 0.32 13.47
N ASP A 265 -3.43 -0.62 12.56
CA ASP A 265 -3.52 -2.02 12.90
C ASP A 265 -2.27 -2.79 12.46
N ALA A 266 -2.29 -4.09 12.73
CA ALA A 266 -1.14 -4.91 12.49
C ALA A 266 -0.90 -5.23 11.00
N TYR A 267 -1.91 -5.19 10.14
CA TYR A 267 -1.71 -5.34 8.71
C TYR A 267 -0.98 -4.12 8.13
N ASP A 268 -1.24 -2.93 8.65
CA ASP A 268 -0.47 -1.75 8.23
C ASP A 268 1.00 -1.93 8.57
N ALA A 269 1.33 -2.09 9.85
CA ALA A 269 2.71 -2.08 10.30
C ALA A 269 3.50 -3.35 9.89
N TRP A 270 2.93 -4.53 10.06
CA TRP A 270 3.64 -5.80 9.79
C TRP A 270 3.40 -6.34 8.39
N GLY A 271 2.19 -6.12 7.85
CA GLY A 271 1.82 -6.58 6.52
C GLY A 271 2.37 -5.70 5.42
N VAL A 272 2.33 -4.38 5.60
CA VAL A 272 2.74 -3.43 4.56
C VAL A 272 4.06 -2.76 4.91
N TRP A 273 4.13 -2.02 6.02
CA TRP A 273 5.26 -1.11 6.29
C TRP A 273 6.56 -1.87 6.47
N ARG A 274 6.53 -2.97 7.22
CA ARG A 274 7.67 -3.87 7.39
C ARG A 274 8.21 -4.38 6.06
N ARG A 275 7.32 -4.73 5.12
CA ARG A 275 7.68 -5.28 3.82
C ARG A 275 8.19 -4.20 2.88
N LEU A 276 7.55 -3.04 2.86
CA LEU A 276 7.96 -1.90 2.05
C LEU A 276 9.29 -1.30 2.54
N HIS A 277 9.49 -1.17 3.85
CA HIS A 277 10.78 -0.78 4.42
C HIS A 277 11.86 -1.83 4.04
N ALA A 278 11.59 -3.11 4.23
CA ALA A 278 12.56 -4.16 3.93
C ALA A 278 12.92 -4.27 2.44
N ILE A 279 11.97 -4.15 1.51
CA ILE A 279 12.31 -4.14 0.07
C ILE A 279 13.11 -2.89 -0.32
N SER A 280 12.86 -1.75 0.34
CA SER A 280 13.65 -0.53 0.12
C SER A 280 15.11 -0.76 0.48
N ASP A 281 15.38 -1.22 1.71
CA ASP A 281 16.74 -1.52 2.14
C ASP A 281 17.38 -2.60 1.26
N TYR A 282 16.68 -3.72 1.04
CA TYR A 282 17.22 -4.80 0.21
C TYR A 282 17.63 -4.32 -1.18
N THR A 283 16.77 -3.54 -1.83
CA THR A 283 17.03 -3.03 -3.18
C THR A 283 18.21 -2.07 -3.22
N PHE A 284 18.40 -1.26 -2.18
CA PHE A 284 19.36 -0.15 -2.19
C PHE A 284 20.71 -0.46 -1.53
N SER A 285 20.78 -1.52 -0.70
CA SER A 285 21.99 -1.92 0.01
C SER A 285 22.41 -3.37 -0.23
N GLY A 286 21.51 -4.21 -0.78
CA GLY A 286 21.74 -5.65 -0.92
C GLY A 286 21.61 -6.44 0.39
N ASN A 287 21.08 -5.84 1.45
CA ASN A 287 20.92 -6.49 2.76
C ASN A 287 20.05 -7.76 2.69
N GLN A 288 20.65 -8.92 2.99
CA GLN A 288 19.97 -10.22 2.89
C GLN A 288 18.94 -10.47 4.00
N THR A 289 19.12 -9.87 5.18
CA THR A 289 18.08 -9.89 6.23
C THR A 289 16.85 -9.14 5.74
N ALA A 290 17.06 -7.98 5.10
CA ALA A 290 16.00 -7.20 4.48
C ALA A 290 15.30 -8.01 3.36
N LYS A 291 16.06 -8.74 2.52
CA LYS A 291 15.49 -9.64 1.51
C LYS A 291 14.52 -10.67 2.12
N ASN A 292 14.95 -11.35 3.18
CA ASN A 292 14.14 -12.39 3.84
C ASN A 292 12.82 -11.82 4.37
N ILE A 293 12.84 -10.60 4.91
CA ILE A 293 11.65 -9.90 5.38
C ILE A 293 10.80 -9.41 4.20
N ALA A 294 11.39 -8.76 3.21
CA ALA A 294 10.71 -8.24 2.04
C ALA A 294 9.93 -9.35 1.32
N PHE A 295 10.58 -10.48 1.05
CA PHE A 295 10.02 -11.60 0.30
C PHE A 295 9.27 -12.63 1.15
N GLY A 296 9.02 -12.33 2.42
CA GLY A 296 8.15 -13.13 3.27
C GLY A 296 8.72 -14.50 3.65
N VAL A 297 10.04 -14.69 3.56
CA VAL A 297 10.73 -15.82 4.21
C VAL A 297 10.55 -15.68 5.73
N ASP A 298 10.74 -14.46 6.24
CA ASP A 298 10.17 -14.09 7.53
C ASP A 298 8.68 -13.78 7.34
N ALA A 299 7.83 -14.74 7.67
CA ALA A 299 6.38 -14.61 7.54
C ALA A 299 5.71 -13.95 8.76
N TYR A 300 6.45 -13.39 9.71
CA TYR A 300 5.89 -12.87 10.96
C TYR A 300 5.06 -11.59 10.73
N MET A 301 3.80 -11.63 11.16
CA MET A 301 2.80 -10.57 10.96
C MET A 301 2.43 -9.86 12.27
N GLY A 302 3.26 -9.97 13.30
CA GLY A 302 2.98 -9.33 14.58
C GLY A 302 1.95 -10.08 15.44
N ARG A 303 1.50 -9.38 16.48
CA ARG A 303 0.47 -9.83 17.40
C ARG A 303 -0.66 -8.81 17.46
N TRP A 304 -1.87 -9.32 17.65
CA TRP A 304 -3.09 -8.55 17.74
C TRP A 304 -3.79 -8.81 19.06
N ARG A 305 -4.27 -7.75 19.74
CA ARG A 305 -5.16 -7.89 20.88
C ARG A 305 -6.61 -7.97 20.41
N GLY A 306 -7.25 -9.11 20.65
CA GLY A 306 -8.71 -9.23 20.60
C GLY A 306 -9.31 -9.32 22.01
N ILE A 307 -10.61 -9.63 22.10
CA ILE A 307 -11.28 -9.78 23.40
C ILE A 307 -10.75 -10.92 24.27
N PHE A 308 -10.15 -11.94 23.65
CA PHE A 308 -9.56 -13.09 24.35
C PHE A 308 -8.06 -12.91 24.63
N GLY A 309 -7.55 -11.68 24.53
CA GLY A 309 -6.14 -11.34 24.78
C GLY A 309 -5.30 -11.17 23.51
N VAL A 310 -3.98 -11.17 23.69
CA VAL A 310 -2.99 -10.97 22.63
C VAL A 310 -2.70 -12.30 21.95
N ARG A 311 -2.83 -12.34 20.63
CA ARG A 311 -2.61 -13.53 19.80
C ARG A 311 -1.72 -13.21 18.59
N PRO A 312 -0.96 -14.18 18.06
CA PRO A 312 -0.28 -13.99 16.79
C PRO A 312 -1.28 -13.79 15.65
N ILE A 313 -0.87 -13.03 14.65
CA ILE A 313 -1.59 -12.90 13.38
C ILE A 313 -1.19 -14.03 12.46
N SER A 314 -2.13 -14.48 11.62
CA SER A 314 -1.85 -15.44 10.55
C SER A 314 -0.58 -15.02 9.80
N PRO A 315 0.39 -15.92 9.61
CA PRO A 315 1.61 -15.60 8.88
C PRO A 315 1.32 -15.06 7.47
N LEU A 316 2.21 -14.23 6.97
CA LEU A 316 2.19 -13.77 5.58
C LEU A 316 2.35 -14.99 4.66
N GLU A 317 1.47 -15.14 3.68
CA GLU A 317 1.67 -16.11 2.62
C GLU A 317 2.45 -15.44 1.50
N SER A 318 3.60 -16.01 1.14
CA SER A 318 4.47 -15.51 0.08
C SER A 318 4.83 -16.66 -0.87
N THR A 319 4.58 -16.46 -2.16
CA THR A 319 4.70 -17.51 -3.19
C THR A 319 5.37 -16.97 -4.45
N ASP A 320 5.91 -17.89 -5.26
CA ASP A 320 6.45 -17.60 -6.60
C ASP A 320 5.38 -17.67 -7.70
N SER A 321 4.12 -17.81 -7.32
CA SER A 321 2.98 -17.90 -8.24
C SER A 321 1.74 -17.27 -7.64
N PRO A 322 0.89 -16.59 -8.43
CA PRO A 322 -0.30 -15.93 -7.91
C PRO A 322 -1.25 -16.90 -7.20
N VAL A 323 -1.71 -16.49 -6.02
CA VAL A 323 -2.75 -17.16 -5.24
C VAL A 323 -3.98 -16.25 -5.25
N ILE A 324 -5.08 -16.78 -5.79
CA ILE A 324 -6.29 -16.02 -6.09
C ILE A 324 -7.41 -16.42 -5.14
N ASN A 325 -8.08 -15.43 -4.55
CA ASN A 325 -9.36 -15.66 -3.90
C ASN A 325 -10.50 -15.61 -4.93
N THR A 326 -11.10 -16.76 -5.20
CA THR A 326 -12.29 -16.89 -6.09
C THR A 326 -13.62 -16.84 -5.33
N GLN A 327 -13.57 -16.69 -4.00
CA GLN A 327 -14.75 -16.67 -3.13
C GLN A 327 -15.23 -15.26 -2.78
N SER A 328 -14.47 -14.22 -3.12
CA SER A 328 -14.92 -12.84 -2.95
C SER A 328 -15.88 -12.43 -4.07
N SER A 329 -16.64 -11.36 -3.83
CA SER A 329 -17.49 -10.72 -4.85
C SER A 329 -17.02 -9.28 -5.04
N PRO A 330 -15.90 -9.06 -5.75
CA PRO A 330 -15.31 -7.74 -5.89
C PRO A 330 -16.14 -6.84 -6.82
N SER A 331 -16.05 -5.54 -6.58
CA SER A 331 -16.75 -4.51 -7.36
C SER A 331 -16.18 -4.36 -8.78
N PHE A 332 -14.87 -4.58 -8.94
CA PHE A 332 -14.16 -4.54 -10.21
C PHE A 332 -13.62 -5.93 -10.54
N LEU A 333 -14.10 -6.49 -11.64
CA LEU A 333 -13.66 -7.77 -12.19
C LEU A 333 -12.69 -7.57 -13.33
N TRP A 334 -11.65 -8.40 -13.41
CA TRP A 334 -10.69 -8.35 -14.53
C TRP A 334 -11.38 -8.49 -15.88
N SER A 335 -12.41 -9.35 -15.97
CA SER A 335 -13.22 -9.55 -17.18
C SER A 335 -13.97 -8.29 -17.64
N GLN A 336 -14.15 -7.30 -16.76
CA GLN A 336 -14.85 -6.04 -17.05
C GLN A 336 -13.89 -4.89 -17.35
N LYS A 337 -12.58 -5.14 -17.48
CA LYS A 337 -11.57 -4.10 -17.72
C LYS A 337 -11.97 -3.12 -18.84
N CYS A 338 -12.45 -3.62 -19.98
CA CYS A 338 -12.83 -2.76 -21.11
C CYS A 338 -13.99 -1.80 -20.77
N THR A 339 -14.89 -2.19 -19.88
CA THR A 339 -15.97 -1.32 -19.39
C THR A 339 -15.41 -0.10 -18.64
N TYR A 340 -14.24 -0.24 -18.03
CA TYR A 340 -13.59 0.79 -17.23
C TYR A 340 -12.44 1.51 -17.93
N ALA A 341 -12.31 1.38 -19.26
CA ALA A 341 -11.16 1.90 -20.00
C ALA A 341 -11.12 3.44 -20.11
N LEU A 342 -12.24 4.16 -19.89
CA LEU A 342 -12.30 5.63 -19.87
C LEU A 342 -11.48 6.33 -21.00
N GLY A 343 -11.62 5.83 -22.23
CA GLY A 343 -10.92 6.36 -23.41
C GLY A 343 -9.51 5.80 -23.66
N SER A 344 -9.02 4.87 -22.83
CA SER A 344 -7.83 4.08 -23.13
C SER A 344 -8.16 2.94 -24.10
N PRO A 345 -7.22 2.54 -24.98
CA PRO A 345 -7.36 1.32 -25.77
C PRO A 345 -7.58 0.12 -24.84
N CYS A 346 -8.60 -0.70 -25.11
CA CYS A 346 -8.72 -1.98 -24.43
C CYS A 346 -7.84 -3.00 -25.15
N PRO A 347 -6.82 -3.58 -24.48
CA PRO A 347 -5.95 -4.60 -25.07
C PRO A 347 -6.64 -5.97 -25.15
#